data_AF-A0A9W4I5R2-F1
#
_entry.id   AF-A0A9W4I5R2-F1
#
_cell.length_a   1.000
_cell.length_b   1.000
_cell.length_c   1.000
_cell.angle_alpha   90.00
_cell.angle_beta   90.00
_cell.angle_gamma   90.00
#
_symmetry.space_group_name_H-M   'P 1'
#
loop_
_entity.id
_entity.type
_entity.pdbx_description
1 polymer ?
#
loop_
_entity_poly.entity_id
_entity_poly.type
_entity_poly.pdbx_seq_one_letter_code
_entity_poly.pdbx_strand_id
1 'polypeptide(L)'
;MAAWLDLCSDTTGRSLVDTGRLNEIVQGMSHPNSQYPSLVYFAGNGNRIKALQALFPRNNITRKGPTGLIRAHLSTATAHTENPIIFAESNLFSHAGVGDTSLLRWSGENHQRYPISLGESQPLAELQQEVIRQKVLPWTQLLCLFVDTVSEMQDVQKLLDAPFGTLSIGTQTIPRLMRVVIVLSENSESEINEADMGFETPAAWVGRHKVTILDIRDRSALSSNAAFEPLRRLVLDEVQGIQKEHKRNCLSISAVHLNAFWGRNIQLQMKGSNPNNLDCLSVARSAHTSDKAIASCLVEFQSQIGSSASHESEVYNFIASALLLDAYPPEMHLFEPEIIFNALYRSYCRDAWPESSEKACVNIVDQFIMSFAQLGPKKTSVAIRRESLARFYRRWGGLHSTTTCFSCMCRPPEHMLPCRHAICDTCVVMFGTASSRAEYHTDLSKCPICDKSLQLTVRRLPPTKRPIVVSLDGGGVRGILQLGLLRELERRLGGISIAQISDLCIGTSVGMFLCHCKNALFESRKLTYKAGALLEMEIILNDISAEESYAKFPELAQMIFKSSSKSESRSPIPRCIKIVKYLAGFLADCQYDSDT
;
A
#
# COMPACT_ATOMS: atom_id res chain seq x y z
N MET A 1 3.06 -32.23 -10.51
CA MET A 1 3.41 -30.83 -10.15
C MET A 1 2.56 -29.85 -10.95
N ALA A 2 2.27 -28.64 -10.43
CA ALA A 2 1.37 -27.66 -11.04
C ALA A 2 2.17 -26.48 -11.60
N ALA A 3 1.83 -26.03 -12.81
CA ALA A 3 2.43 -24.87 -13.43
C ALA A 3 2.22 -23.63 -12.54
N TRP A 4 3.27 -22.83 -12.40
CA TRP A 4 3.23 -21.51 -11.80
C TRP A 4 3.23 -20.45 -12.90
N LEU A 5 4.20 -20.53 -13.80
CA LEU A 5 4.35 -19.65 -14.94
C LEU A 5 4.35 -20.46 -16.22
N ASP A 6 3.79 -19.87 -17.28
CA ASP A 6 3.86 -20.42 -18.62
C ASP A 6 3.99 -19.31 -19.67
N LEU A 7 4.43 -19.68 -20.87
CA LEU A 7 4.48 -18.81 -22.04
C LEU A 7 3.50 -19.34 -23.08
N CYS A 8 2.56 -18.49 -23.48
CA CYS A 8 1.60 -18.81 -24.52
C CYS A 8 1.84 -17.93 -25.74
N SER A 9 1.76 -18.52 -26.92
CA SER A 9 1.74 -17.80 -28.20
C SER A 9 0.35 -17.94 -28.79
N ASP A 10 -0.32 -16.82 -29.05
CA ASP A 10 -1.60 -16.78 -29.75
C ASP A 10 -1.54 -15.85 -30.97
N THR A 11 -2.66 -15.65 -31.66
CA THR A 11 -2.75 -14.79 -32.84
C THR A 11 -2.48 -13.31 -32.55
N THR A 12 -2.51 -12.91 -31.28
CA THR A 12 -2.28 -11.53 -30.83
C THR A 12 -0.86 -11.29 -30.30
N GLY A 13 -0.03 -12.35 -30.26
CA GLY A 13 1.37 -12.28 -29.88
C GLY A 13 1.71 -13.27 -28.77
N ARG A 14 2.80 -13.00 -28.05
CA ARG A 14 3.25 -13.83 -26.93
C ARG A 14 2.85 -13.21 -25.60
N SER A 15 2.42 -14.05 -24.67
CA SER A 15 2.00 -13.65 -23.34
C SER A 15 2.64 -14.51 -22.26
N LEU A 16 3.02 -13.87 -21.16
CA LEU A 16 3.37 -14.55 -19.91
C LEU A 16 2.06 -14.84 -19.16
N VAL A 17 1.88 -16.09 -18.74
CA VAL A 17 0.73 -16.54 -17.98
C VAL A 17 1.16 -16.77 -16.54
N ASP A 18 0.57 -16.01 -15.61
CA ASP A 18 0.58 -16.35 -14.19
C ASP A 18 -0.70 -17.14 -13.89
N THR A 19 -0.51 -18.39 -13.45
CA THR A 19 -1.61 -19.30 -13.12
C THR A 19 -2.28 -18.98 -11.77
N GLY A 20 -1.68 -18.08 -10.98
CA GLY A 20 -2.09 -17.82 -9.60
C GLY A 20 -1.54 -18.85 -8.60
N ARG A 21 -0.66 -19.74 -9.03
CA ARG A 21 -0.13 -20.84 -8.20
C ARG A 21 0.57 -20.38 -6.93
N LEU A 22 1.32 -19.28 -6.96
CA LEU A 22 1.97 -18.74 -5.76
C LEU A 22 0.92 -18.29 -4.74
N ASN A 23 -0.16 -17.65 -5.20
CA ASN A 23 -1.27 -17.25 -4.34
C ASN A 23 -1.97 -18.47 -3.72
N GLU A 24 -2.21 -19.54 -4.49
CA GLU A 24 -2.74 -20.80 -3.94
C GLU A 24 -1.83 -21.39 -2.86
N ILE A 25 -0.51 -21.38 -3.09
CA ILE A 25 0.47 -21.86 -2.11
C ILE A 25 0.38 -21.06 -0.81
N VAL A 26 0.31 -19.73 -0.91
CA VAL A 26 0.23 -18.83 0.26
C VAL A 26 -1.10 -18.99 0.99
N GLN A 27 -2.22 -19.13 0.27
CA GLN A 27 -3.54 -19.40 0.87
C GLN A 27 -3.61 -20.76 1.56
N GLY A 28 -2.82 -21.74 1.09
CA GLY A 28 -2.71 -23.06 1.71
C GLY A 28 -1.80 -23.14 2.94
N MET A 29 -1.10 -22.05 3.30
CA MET A 29 -0.24 -22.00 4.49
C MET A 29 -1.06 -21.80 5.77
N SER A 30 -0.53 -22.24 6.91
CA SER A 30 -1.25 -22.18 8.19
C SER A 30 -1.38 -20.76 8.74
N HIS A 31 -0.32 -19.95 8.63
CA HIS A 31 -0.25 -18.59 9.15
C HIS A 31 0.59 -17.71 8.21
N PRO A 32 0.10 -17.39 7.00
CA PRO A 32 0.91 -16.76 5.95
C PRO A 32 1.49 -15.39 6.33
N ASN A 33 0.88 -14.67 7.28
CA ASN A 33 1.40 -13.39 7.81
C ASN A 33 2.63 -13.56 8.71
N SER A 34 2.83 -14.73 9.31
CA SER A 34 3.93 -15.04 10.23
C SER A 34 4.80 -16.20 9.74
N GLN A 35 4.70 -16.54 8.45
CA GLN A 35 5.54 -17.52 7.80
C GLN A 35 6.41 -16.82 6.75
N TYR A 36 7.70 -17.13 6.74
CA TYR A 36 8.73 -16.47 5.93
C TYR A 36 9.34 -17.49 4.95
N PRO A 37 8.71 -17.70 3.78
CA PRO A 37 9.12 -18.75 2.85
C PRO A 37 10.49 -18.48 2.21
N SER A 38 11.26 -19.56 2.04
CA SER A 38 12.44 -19.59 1.18
C SER A 38 12.11 -20.16 -0.20
N LEU A 39 12.45 -19.42 -1.27
CA LEU A 39 12.30 -19.90 -2.65
C LEU A 39 13.59 -20.58 -3.12
N VAL A 40 13.52 -21.89 -3.31
CA VAL A 40 14.61 -22.73 -3.86
C VAL A 40 14.26 -23.13 -5.28
N TYR A 41 15.10 -22.82 -6.24
CA TYR A 41 14.83 -23.07 -7.66
C TYR A 41 15.73 -24.16 -8.20
N PHE A 42 15.15 -25.25 -8.71
CA PHE A 42 15.86 -26.38 -9.31
C PHE A 42 15.70 -26.32 -10.83
N ALA A 43 16.78 -26.07 -11.55
CA ALA A 43 16.75 -25.84 -12.99
C ALA A 43 17.83 -26.69 -13.69
N GLY A 44 17.57 -27.10 -14.93
CA GLY A 44 18.52 -27.90 -15.72
C GLY A 44 17.94 -29.23 -16.19
N ASN A 45 18.80 -30.23 -16.35
CA ASN A 45 18.47 -31.48 -17.03
C ASN A 45 17.50 -32.40 -16.24
N GLY A 46 17.28 -33.62 -16.75
CA GLY A 46 16.31 -34.57 -16.20
C GLY A 46 16.64 -35.08 -14.80
N ASN A 47 17.92 -35.06 -14.39
CA ASN A 47 18.34 -35.53 -13.07
C ASN A 47 17.77 -34.67 -11.93
N ARG A 48 17.37 -33.42 -12.22
CA ARG A 48 16.63 -32.60 -11.26
C ARG A 48 15.38 -33.28 -10.74
N ILE A 49 14.65 -34.05 -11.57
CA ILE A 49 13.40 -34.68 -11.15
C ILE A 49 13.68 -35.82 -10.17
N LYS A 50 14.74 -36.62 -10.42
CA LYS A 50 15.21 -37.66 -9.50
C LYS A 50 15.65 -37.03 -8.17
N ALA A 51 16.37 -35.91 -8.23
CA ALA A 51 16.79 -35.16 -7.05
C ALA A 51 15.60 -34.63 -6.24
N LEU A 52 14.63 -33.98 -6.90
CA LEU A 52 13.42 -33.48 -6.23
C LEU A 52 12.67 -34.62 -5.52
N GLN A 53 12.57 -35.81 -6.14
CA GLN A 53 11.92 -36.98 -5.51
C GLN A 53 12.63 -37.41 -4.23
N ALA A 54 13.96 -37.35 -4.20
CA ALA A 54 14.76 -37.67 -3.03
C ALA A 54 14.67 -36.59 -1.93
N LEU A 55 14.67 -35.32 -2.33
CA LEU A 55 14.63 -34.18 -1.40
C LEU A 55 13.22 -33.97 -0.80
N PHE A 56 12.17 -34.17 -1.60
CA PHE A 56 10.78 -33.92 -1.24
C PHE A 56 9.87 -35.14 -1.52
N PRO A 57 10.10 -36.29 -0.85
CA PRO A 57 9.43 -37.55 -1.17
C PRO A 57 7.90 -37.53 -0.99
N ARG A 58 7.37 -36.60 -0.19
CA ARG A 58 5.94 -36.47 0.11
C ARG A 58 5.18 -35.56 -0.87
N ASN A 59 5.85 -34.96 -1.85
CA ASN A 59 5.28 -33.92 -2.72
C ASN A 59 4.73 -34.45 -4.07
N ASN A 60 4.72 -35.76 -4.31
CA ASN A 60 4.14 -36.40 -5.51
C ASN A 60 4.59 -35.76 -6.85
N ILE A 61 5.90 -35.60 -7.01
CA ILE A 61 6.56 -34.79 -8.05
C ILE A 61 6.17 -35.23 -9.47
N THR A 62 6.10 -36.54 -9.72
CA THR A 62 5.82 -37.13 -11.05
C THR A 62 4.34 -37.15 -11.44
N ARG A 63 3.43 -36.66 -10.59
CA ARG A 63 2.00 -36.63 -10.95
C ARG A 63 1.79 -35.80 -12.22
N LYS A 64 1.18 -36.42 -13.24
CA LYS A 64 0.80 -35.80 -14.52
C LYS A 64 -0.02 -34.54 -14.27
N GLY A 65 0.37 -33.46 -14.93
CA GLY A 65 -0.24 -32.13 -14.88
C GLY A 65 0.50 -31.23 -15.86
N PRO A 66 -0.06 -30.04 -16.19
CA PRO A 66 0.60 -29.12 -17.11
C PRO A 66 2.01 -28.81 -16.59
N THR A 67 2.99 -28.95 -17.47
CA THR A 67 4.40 -28.68 -17.16
C THR A 67 4.63 -27.17 -17.12
N GLY A 68 4.11 -26.42 -18.10
CA GLY A 68 4.34 -24.99 -18.22
C GLY A 68 5.83 -24.64 -18.31
N LEU A 69 6.16 -23.35 -18.14
CA LEU A 69 7.55 -22.88 -18.09
C LEU A 69 8.21 -23.22 -16.74
N ILE A 70 7.54 -22.89 -15.64
CA ILE A 70 8.02 -23.14 -14.28
C ILE A 70 6.89 -23.70 -13.45
N ARG A 71 7.19 -24.70 -12.61
CA ARG A 71 6.26 -25.24 -11.62
C ARG A 71 6.71 -24.85 -10.23
N ALA A 72 5.76 -24.64 -9.32
CA ALA A 72 6.06 -24.28 -7.93
C ALA A 72 5.25 -25.09 -6.93
N HIS A 73 5.90 -25.47 -5.83
CA HIS A 73 5.36 -26.32 -4.79
C HIS A 73 5.81 -25.88 -3.40
N LEU A 74 4.90 -26.01 -2.44
CA LEU A 74 5.22 -25.93 -1.03
C LEU A 74 5.71 -27.30 -0.55
N SER A 75 6.88 -27.36 0.09
CA SER A 75 7.36 -28.57 0.76
C SER A 75 6.37 -28.97 1.85
N THR A 76 5.80 -30.17 1.72
CA THR A 76 4.83 -30.70 2.69
C THR A 76 5.45 -30.90 4.09
N ALA A 77 6.77 -31.09 4.16
CA ALA A 77 7.49 -31.25 5.43
C ALA A 77 7.66 -29.93 6.18
N THR A 78 7.71 -28.79 5.47
CA THR A 78 7.93 -27.47 6.08
C THR A 78 6.73 -26.54 5.96
N ALA A 79 5.60 -27.01 5.43
CA ALA A 79 4.40 -26.20 5.22
C ALA A 79 3.84 -25.51 6.49
N HIS A 80 4.06 -26.13 7.65
CA HIS A 80 3.56 -25.65 8.95
C HIS A 80 4.62 -24.95 9.81
N THR A 81 5.86 -24.82 9.32
CA THR A 81 6.95 -24.18 10.09
C THR A 81 6.93 -22.67 9.88
N GLU A 82 7.63 -21.93 10.75
CA GLU A 82 7.85 -20.47 10.58
C GLU A 82 8.55 -20.15 9.26
N ASN A 83 9.43 -21.04 8.76
CA ASN A 83 10.20 -20.84 7.54
C ASN A 83 9.92 -21.97 6.53
N PRO A 84 8.79 -21.93 5.82
CA PRO A 84 8.45 -22.93 4.81
C PRO A 84 9.40 -22.88 3.61
N ILE A 85 9.56 -24.01 2.92
CA ILE A 85 10.34 -24.08 1.67
C ILE A 85 9.36 -24.15 0.52
N ILE A 86 9.40 -23.13 -0.34
CA ILE A 86 8.78 -23.17 -1.67
C ILE A 86 9.87 -23.59 -2.63
N PHE A 87 9.66 -24.68 -3.37
CA PHE A 87 10.57 -25.07 -4.42
C PHE A 87 9.93 -24.88 -5.79
N ALA A 88 10.70 -24.29 -6.70
CA ALA A 88 10.35 -24.13 -8.11
C ALA A 88 11.20 -25.09 -8.96
N GLU A 89 10.67 -25.51 -10.11
CA GLU A 89 11.42 -26.32 -11.06
C GLU A 89 11.14 -25.95 -12.51
N SER A 90 12.17 -26.03 -13.36
CA SER A 90 12.07 -25.87 -14.81
C SER A 90 13.15 -26.69 -15.54
N ASN A 91 12.90 -26.99 -16.82
CA ASN A 91 13.93 -27.54 -17.70
C ASN A 91 14.58 -26.40 -18.51
N LEU A 92 15.86 -26.11 -18.27
CA LEU A 92 16.56 -25.04 -18.99
C LEU A 92 16.93 -25.43 -20.43
N PHE A 93 17.03 -26.72 -20.71
CA PHE A 93 17.57 -27.25 -21.96
C PHE A 93 16.48 -27.83 -22.88
N SER A 94 15.21 -27.80 -22.46
CA SER A 94 14.09 -28.32 -23.24
C SER A 94 12.88 -27.40 -23.18
N HIS A 95 12.23 -27.22 -24.33
CA HIS A 95 10.99 -26.45 -24.45
C HIS A 95 9.73 -27.32 -24.38
N ALA A 96 9.88 -28.61 -24.09
CA ALA A 96 8.77 -29.55 -24.07
C ALA A 96 7.72 -29.15 -23.02
N GLY A 97 6.50 -28.92 -23.48
CA GLY A 97 5.33 -28.63 -22.64
C GLY A 97 5.21 -27.18 -22.15
N VAL A 98 5.94 -26.24 -22.76
CA VAL A 98 5.68 -24.80 -22.64
C VAL A 98 4.51 -24.41 -23.55
N GLY A 99 3.56 -23.67 -23.01
CA GLY A 99 2.28 -23.37 -23.65
C GLY A 99 1.20 -24.42 -23.40
N ASP A 100 1.51 -25.54 -22.73
CA ASP A 100 0.52 -26.59 -22.43
C ASP A 100 -0.59 -26.09 -21.49
N THR A 101 -0.35 -25.03 -20.70
CA THR A 101 -1.42 -24.43 -19.89
C THR A 101 -2.52 -23.78 -20.75
N SER A 102 -2.21 -23.38 -21.99
CA SER A 102 -3.20 -22.86 -22.93
C SER A 102 -4.19 -23.92 -23.42
N LEU A 103 -3.83 -25.20 -23.35
CA LEU A 103 -4.64 -26.34 -23.79
C LEU A 103 -5.70 -26.75 -22.77
N LEU A 104 -5.62 -26.23 -21.53
CA LEU A 104 -6.63 -26.45 -20.51
C LEU A 104 -7.80 -25.50 -20.73
N ARG A 105 -8.81 -25.95 -21.48
CA ARG A 105 -10.14 -25.34 -21.44
C ARG A 105 -10.71 -25.50 -20.02
N TRP A 106 -10.71 -24.38 -19.29
CA TRP A 106 -11.52 -24.06 -18.10
C TRP A 106 -11.03 -24.58 -16.73
N SER A 107 -10.69 -23.67 -15.82
CA SER A 107 -11.52 -23.25 -14.66
C SER A 107 -10.65 -22.43 -13.68
N GLY A 108 -11.03 -21.17 -13.40
CA GLY A 108 -10.49 -20.39 -12.29
C GLY A 108 -10.23 -18.93 -12.64
N GLU A 109 -10.91 -18.04 -11.92
CA GLU A 109 -10.84 -16.56 -11.98
C GLU A 109 -9.42 -15.96 -11.75
N ASN A 110 -8.40 -16.80 -11.54
CA ASN A 110 -7.06 -16.40 -11.09
C ASN A 110 -5.97 -16.41 -12.17
N HIS A 111 -6.25 -16.84 -13.40
CA HIS A 111 -5.26 -16.81 -14.47
C HIS A 111 -5.10 -15.39 -15.01
N GLN A 112 -3.90 -14.83 -14.91
CA GLN A 112 -3.58 -13.50 -15.41
C GLN A 112 -2.62 -13.62 -16.60
N ARG A 113 -2.98 -12.98 -17.72
CA ARG A 113 -2.16 -12.94 -18.93
C ARG A 113 -1.55 -11.56 -19.08
N TYR A 114 -0.25 -11.55 -19.35
CA TYR A 114 0.51 -10.32 -19.53
C TYR A 114 1.14 -10.32 -20.93
N PRO A 115 0.71 -9.41 -21.83
CA PRO A 115 1.26 -9.35 -23.18
C PRO A 115 2.73 -8.94 -23.13
N ILE A 116 3.59 -9.69 -23.82
CA ILE A 116 5.02 -9.46 -23.87
C ILE A 116 5.33 -8.57 -25.07
N SER A 117 5.70 -7.31 -24.82
CA SER A 117 6.03 -6.32 -25.87
C SER A 117 7.38 -6.57 -26.57
N LEU A 118 8.02 -7.71 -26.37
CA LEU A 118 9.28 -8.04 -27.05
C LEU A 118 9.01 -8.34 -28.53
N GLY A 119 9.91 -7.87 -29.41
CA GLY A 119 9.75 -7.98 -30.85
C GLY A 119 9.40 -9.40 -31.29
N GLU A 120 8.42 -9.52 -32.19
CA GLU A 120 7.80 -10.78 -32.63
C GLU A 120 8.80 -11.85 -33.11
N SER A 121 10.07 -11.47 -33.36
CA SER A 121 11.14 -12.30 -33.92
C SER A 121 12.04 -13.05 -32.91
N GLN A 122 11.92 -12.85 -31.58
CA GLN A 122 12.83 -13.54 -30.65
C GLN A 122 12.55 -15.05 -30.56
N PRO A 123 13.58 -15.92 -30.46
CA PRO A 123 13.40 -17.35 -30.17
C PRO A 123 12.69 -17.61 -28.83
N LEU A 124 11.87 -18.66 -28.75
CA LEU A 124 11.17 -19.03 -27.51
C LEU A 124 12.17 -19.31 -26.36
N ALA A 125 13.32 -19.92 -26.67
CA ALA A 125 14.39 -20.22 -25.72
C ALA A 125 14.92 -18.96 -25.02
N GLU A 126 15.21 -17.90 -25.79
CA GLU A 126 15.70 -16.63 -25.25
C GLU A 126 14.65 -15.96 -24.35
N LEU A 127 13.38 -16.03 -24.76
CA LEU A 127 12.29 -15.47 -23.98
C LEU A 127 12.10 -16.21 -22.63
N GLN A 128 12.23 -17.54 -22.63
CA GLN A 128 12.19 -18.34 -21.40
C GLN A 128 13.29 -17.93 -20.43
N GLN A 129 14.52 -17.82 -20.93
CA GLN A 129 15.65 -17.39 -20.12
C GLN A 129 15.46 -15.96 -19.60
N GLU A 130 14.94 -15.05 -20.43
CA GLU A 130 14.69 -13.67 -20.01
C GLU A 130 13.63 -13.59 -18.91
N VAL A 131 12.53 -14.34 -19.03
CA VAL A 131 11.51 -14.43 -17.97
C VAL A 131 12.12 -14.99 -16.69
N ILE A 132 12.92 -16.05 -16.78
CA ILE A 132 13.60 -16.63 -15.62
C ILE A 132 14.52 -15.58 -14.96
N ARG A 133 15.39 -14.93 -15.73
CA ARG A 133 16.37 -13.95 -15.24
C ARG A 133 15.73 -12.70 -14.64
N GLN A 134 14.77 -12.11 -15.33
CA GLN A 134 14.17 -10.84 -14.92
C GLN A 134 13.05 -11.00 -13.91
N LYS A 135 12.34 -12.14 -13.93
CA LYS A 135 11.11 -12.28 -13.13
C LYS A 135 11.27 -13.25 -11.96
N VAL A 136 12.05 -14.32 -12.08
CA VAL A 136 12.07 -15.42 -11.09
C VAL A 136 13.34 -15.41 -10.24
N LEU A 137 14.50 -15.23 -10.85
CA LEU A 137 15.77 -15.09 -10.14
C LEU A 137 15.80 -13.93 -9.13
N PRO A 138 15.09 -12.79 -9.33
CA PRO A 138 14.98 -11.74 -8.31
C PRO A 138 14.15 -12.13 -7.09
N TRP A 139 13.58 -13.34 -7.03
CA TRP A 139 12.93 -13.89 -5.84
C TRP A 139 13.65 -15.13 -5.30
N THR A 140 14.50 -15.75 -6.12
CA THR A 140 15.21 -16.98 -5.78
C THR A 140 16.29 -16.73 -4.73
N GLN A 141 16.33 -17.56 -3.69
CA GLN A 141 17.34 -17.51 -2.63
C GLN A 141 18.45 -18.52 -2.87
N LEU A 142 18.09 -19.73 -3.29
CA LEU A 142 19.01 -20.81 -3.63
C LEU A 142 18.66 -21.34 -5.02
N LEU A 143 19.63 -21.34 -5.92
CA LEU A 143 19.50 -21.84 -7.29
C LEU A 143 20.33 -23.11 -7.45
N CYS A 144 19.69 -24.24 -7.73
CA CYS A 144 20.33 -25.52 -8.00
C CYS A 144 20.29 -25.82 -9.51
N LEU A 145 21.45 -25.92 -10.15
CA LEU A 145 21.62 -26.11 -11.59
C LEU A 145 22.15 -27.52 -11.86
N PHE A 146 21.37 -28.35 -12.56
CA PHE A 146 21.78 -29.71 -12.93
C PHE A 146 22.39 -29.71 -14.31
N VAL A 147 23.66 -30.11 -14.38
CA VAL A 147 24.51 -30.05 -15.57
C VAL A 147 25.33 -31.32 -15.64
N ASP A 148 25.29 -32.02 -16.77
CA ASP A 148 26.07 -33.23 -17.01
C ASP A 148 26.92 -33.14 -18.30
N THR A 149 26.72 -32.11 -19.14
CA THR A 149 27.51 -31.91 -20.38
C THR A 149 28.14 -30.53 -20.46
N VAL A 150 29.20 -30.39 -21.28
CA VAL A 150 29.87 -29.11 -21.54
C VAL A 150 28.92 -28.08 -22.16
N SER A 151 28.02 -28.50 -23.07
CA SER A 151 27.03 -27.60 -23.68
C SER A 151 26.04 -27.06 -22.63
N GLU A 152 25.56 -27.93 -21.74
CA GLU A 152 24.68 -27.53 -20.63
C GLU A 152 25.37 -26.53 -19.70
N MET A 153 26.67 -26.72 -19.44
CA MET A 153 27.47 -25.81 -18.62
C MET A 153 27.64 -24.44 -19.30
N GLN A 154 27.87 -24.41 -20.62
CA GLN A 154 27.94 -23.17 -21.39
C GLN A 154 26.61 -22.41 -21.39
N ASP A 155 25.47 -23.10 -21.47
CA ASP A 155 24.16 -22.45 -21.42
C ASP A 155 23.84 -21.92 -20.02
N VAL A 156 24.27 -22.62 -18.97
CA VAL A 156 24.26 -22.11 -17.59
C VAL A 156 25.13 -20.87 -17.48
N GLN A 157 26.36 -20.89 -18.00
CA GLN A 157 27.26 -19.73 -17.97
C GLN A 157 26.61 -18.51 -18.64
N LYS A 158 26.04 -18.67 -19.84
CA LYS A 158 25.30 -17.60 -20.55
C LYS A 158 24.12 -17.06 -19.73
N LEU A 159 23.37 -17.95 -19.06
CA LEU A 159 22.27 -17.54 -18.18
C LEU A 159 22.79 -16.70 -17.01
N LEU A 160 23.95 -17.06 -16.45
CA LEU A 160 24.52 -16.41 -15.27
C LEU A 160 25.30 -15.12 -15.57
N ASP A 161 25.87 -15.00 -16.77
CA ASP A 161 26.58 -13.80 -17.25
C ASP A 161 25.63 -12.66 -17.63
N ALA A 162 24.39 -12.99 -18.01
CA ALA A 162 23.37 -12.02 -18.36
C ALA A 162 22.81 -11.29 -17.11
N PRO A 163 22.40 -10.01 -17.25
CA PRO A 163 21.87 -9.25 -16.13
C PRO A 163 20.53 -9.79 -15.62
N PHE A 164 20.36 -9.84 -14.31
CA PHE A 164 19.11 -10.22 -13.64
C PHE A 164 18.25 -9.02 -13.31
N GLY A 165 16.99 -9.30 -13.02
CA GLY A 165 16.14 -8.35 -12.34
C GLY A 165 16.70 -8.05 -10.95
N THR A 166 16.60 -6.80 -10.52
CA THR A 166 17.02 -6.33 -9.21
C THR A 166 15.81 -5.96 -8.36
N LEU A 167 16.01 -6.01 -7.04
CA LEU A 167 15.07 -5.48 -6.07
C LEU A 167 15.74 -4.32 -5.34
N SER A 168 15.00 -3.26 -5.07
CA SER A 168 15.46 -2.11 -4.30
C SER A 168 14.50 -1.77 -3.16
N ILE A 169 15.00 -1.02 -2.18
CA ILE A 169 14.23 -0.37 -1.13
C ILE A 169 14.55 1.12 -1.25
N GLY A 170 13.64 1.88 -1.86
CA GLY A 170 13.91 3.24 -2.27
C GLY A 170 15.10 3.30 -3.24
N THR A 171 16.11 4.10 -2.91
CA THR A 171 17.31 4.29 -3.74
C THR A 171 18.37 3.21 -3.54
N GLN A 172 18.22 2.33 -2.56
CA GLN A 172 19.20 1.30 -2.26
C GLN A 172 18.82 -0.03 -2.92
N THR A 173 19.70 -0.54 -3.77
CA THR A 173 19.58 -1.90 -4.31
C THR A 173 19.86 -2.91 -3.21
N ILE A 174 19.00 -3.92 -3.05
CA ILE A 174 19.19 -4.98 -2.06
C ILE A 174 20.37 -5.86 -2.55
N PRO A 175 21.51 -5.92 -1.84
CA PRO A 175 22.58 -6.84 -2.19
C PRO A 175 22.09 -8.27 -1.94
N ARG A 176 21.67 -8.95 -3.01
CA ARG A 176 21.18 -10.33 -2.92
C ARG A 176 22.36 -11.28 -2.82
N LEU A 177 22.40 -12.07 -1.77
CA LEU A 177 23.26 -13.24 -1.66
C LEU A 177 22.51 -14.47 -2.18
N MET A 178 22.07 -14.44 -3.44
CA MET A 178 21.61 -15.67 -4.08
C MET A 178 22.76 -16.67 -4.03
N ARG A 179 22.49 -17.87 -3.50
CA ARG A 179 23.47 -18.96 -3.45
C ARG A 179 23.20 -19.89 -4.62
N VAL A 180 24.24 -20.32 -5.30
CA VAL A 180 24.15 -21.15 -6.50
C VAL A 180 24.87 -22.46 -6.27
N VAL A 181 24.19 -23.56 -6.56
CA VAL A 181 24.73 -24.92 -6.46
C VAL A 181 24.69 -25.54 -7.84
N ILE A 182 25.84 -25.83 -8.42
CA ILE A 182 25.96 -26.57 -9.68
C ILE A 182 26.11 -28.05 -9.32
N VAL A 183 25.22 -28.90 -9.82
CA VAL A 183 25.16 -30.33 -9.49
C VAL A 183 25.57 -31.13 -10.72
N LEU A 184 26.62 -31.95 -10.55
CA LEU A 184 27.11 -32.90 -11.55
C LEU A 184 26.68 -34.30 -11.12
N SER A 185 25.89 -35.00 -11.94
CA SER A 185 25.15 -36.20 -11.52
C SER A 185 25.32 -37.44 -12.38
N GLU A 186 25.71 -37.30 -13.64
CA GLU A 186 26.02 -38.41 -14.54
C GLU A 186 27.43 -38.29 -15.13
N ASN A 187 28.08 -39.44 -15.37
CA ASN A 187 29.30 -39.50 -16.16
C ASN A 187 28.90 -39.59 -17.64
N SER A 188 29.00 -38.47 -18.37
CA SER A 188 29.10 -38.55 -19.83
C SER A 188 30.40 -39.29 -20.19
N GLU A 189 30.37 -40.20 -21.17
CA GLU A 189 31.48 -41.09 -21.55
C GLU A 189 32.80 -40.40 -21.95
N SER A 190 32.82 -39.08 -22.09
CA SER A 190 34.04 -38.28 -22.17
C SER A 190 34.54 -37.93 -20.77
N GLU A 191 35.75 -38.37 -20.42
CA GLU A 191 36.50 -37.96 -19.21
C GLU A 191 36.61 -36.42 -19.15
N ILE A 192 35.64 -35.77 -18.51
CA ILE A 192 35.70 -34.32 -18.24
C ILE A 192 36.34 -34.16 -16.87
N ASN A 193 37.62 -33.77 -16.86
CA ASN A 193 38.32 -33.31 -15.66
C ASN A 193 37.58 -32.11 -15.06
N GLU A 194 37.62 -31.93 -13.73
CA GLU A 194 37.07 -30.73 -13.06
C GLU A 194 37.63 -29.41 -13.62
N ALA A 195 38.82 -29.44 -14.23
CA ALA A 195 39.45 -28.32 -14.92
C ALA A 195 38.85 -28.01 -16.32
N ASP A 196 38.12 -28.95 -16.95
CA ASP A 196 37.60 -28.83 -18.33
C ASP A 196 36.13 -28.38 -18.42
N MET A 197 35.39 -28.31 -17.30
CA MET A 197 34.01 -27.82 -17.32
C MET A 197 33.93 -26.29 -17.53
N GLY A 198 35.04 -25.56 -17.40
CA GLY A 198 35.14 -24.15 -17.83
C GLY A 198 34.16 -23.17 -17.17
N PHE A 199 33.59 -23.50 -16.00
CA PHE A 199 32.71 -22.55 -15.30
C PHE A 199 33.54 -21.45 -14.65
N GLU A 200 33.37 -20.24 -15.17
CA GLU A 200 33.98 -19.05 -14.59
C GLU A 200 32.90 -18.30 -13.81
N THR A 201 33.14 -18.07 -12.52
CA THR A 201 32.18 -17.28 -11.73
C THR A 201 32.09 -15.88 -12.36
N PRO A 202 30.91 -15.40 -12.75
CA PRO A 202 30.78 -14.11 -13.42
C PRO A 202 31.45 -13.01 -12.58
N ALA A 203 32.22 -12.12 -13.20
CA ALA A 203 32.97 -11.09 -12.46
C ALA A 203 32.06 -10.23 -11.56
N ALA A 204 30.82 -9.99 -12.00
CA ALA A 204 29.79 -9.27 -11.24
C ALA A 204 29.34 -9.98 -9.95
N TRP A 205 29.63 -11.27 -9.82
CA TRP A 205 29.21 -12.15 -8.72
C TRP A 205 30.29 -12.36 -7.67
N VAL A 206 31.55 -12.13 -8.01
CA VAL A 206 32.68 -12.32 -7.10
C VAL A 206 32.48 -11.44 -5.85
N GLY A 207 32.45 -12.08 -4.67
CA GLY A 207 32.19 -11.41 -3.40
C GLY A 207 30.72 -11.05 -3.11
N ARG A 208 29.79 -11.32 -4.03
CA ARG A 208 28.34 -11.04 -3.89
C ARG A 208 27.46 -12.28 -3.92
N HIS A 209 27.89 -13.34 -4.58
CA HIS A 209 27.16 -14.62 -4.65
C HIS A 209 28.09 -15.76 -4.26
N LYS A 210 27.53 -16.73 -3.52
CA LYS A 210 28.23 -17.97 -3.19
C LYS A 210 27.90 -19.02 -4.25
N VAL A 211 28.90 -19.47 -5.00
CA VAL A 211 28.77 -20.58 -5.93
C VAL A 211 29.41 -21.82 -5.30
N THR A 212 28.75 -22.97 -5.41
CA THR A 212 29.24 -24.26 -4.90
C THR A 212 29.04 -25.30 -5.98
N ILE A 213 30.10 -26.00 -6.36
CA ILE A 213 30.01 -27.14 -7.26
C ILE A 213 29.89 -28.39 -6.39
N LEU A 214 28.85 -29.18 -6.65
CA LEU A 214 28.58 -30.43 -5.98
C LEU A 214 28.65 -31.57 -7.00
N ASP A 215 29.75 -32.31 -6.97
CA ASP A 215 29.90 -33.53 -7.74
C ASP A 215 29.34 -34.73 -6.97
N ILE A 216 28.40 -35.44 -7.58
CA ILE A 216 27.81 -36.70 -7.07
C ILE A 216 27.87 -37.82 -8.10
N ARG A 217 28.70 -37.68 -9.16
CA ARG A 217 28.83 -38.68 -10.23
C ARG A 217 29.34 -40.03 -9.73
N ASP A 218 30.18 -40.02 -8.69
CA ASP A 218 30.69 -41.21 -7.98
C ASP A 218 29.59 -42.01 -7.25
N ARG A 219 28.39 -41.43 -7.13
CA ARG A 219 27.26 -41.98 -6.36
C ARG A 219 26.15 -42.50 -7.26
N SER A 220 26.37 -42.54 -8.57
CA SER A 220 25.41 -42.99 -9.59
C SER A 220 24.91 -44.43 -9.40
N ALA A 221 25.73 -45.29 -8.77
CA ALA A 221 25.36 -46.67 -8.46
C ALA A 221 24.44 -46.82 -7.22
N LEU A 222 24.22 -45.76 -6.44
CA LEU A 222 23.39 -45.79 -5.25
C LEU A 222 21.89 -45.58 -5.56
N SER A 223 21.02 -45.90 -4.61
CA SER A 223 19.61 -45.47 -4.69
C SER A 223 19.51 -43.94 -4.79
N SER A 224 18.51 -43.40 -5.48
CA SER A 224 18.36 -41.94 -5.66
C SER A 224 18.36 -41.18 -4.33
N ASN A 225 17.74 -41.71 -3.28
CA ASN A 225 17.76 -41.12 -1.95
C ASN A 225 19.19 -41.02 -1.39
N ALA A 226 19.97 -42.09 -1.52
CA ALA A 226 21.35 -42.10 -1.04
C ALA A 226 22.26 -41.23 -1.91
N ALA A 227 22.08 -41.24 -3.24
CA ALA A 227 22.87 -40.47 -4.20
C ALA A 227 22.74 -38.95 -3.97
N PHE A 228 21.50 -38.46 -3.79
CA PHE A 228 21.20 -37.03 -3.61
C PHE A 228 21.23 -36.55 -2.15
N GLU A 229 21.57 -37.39 -1.17
CA GLU A 229 21.68 -36.99 0.24
C GLU A 229 22.66 -35.82 0.51
N PRO A 230 23.82 -35.71 -0.16
CA PRO A 230 24.72 -34.56 -0.01
C PRO A 230 24.05 -33.27 -0.50
N LEU A 231 23.31 -33.33 -1.62
CA LEU A 231 22.55 -32.19 -2.12
C LEU A 231 21.46 -31.79 -1.13
N ARG A 232 20.75 -32.77 -0.54
CA ARG A 232 19.73 -32.50 0.48
C ARG A 232 20.32 -31.77 1.68
N ARG A 233 21.44 -32.24 2.23
CA ARG A 233 22.13 -31.58 3.36
C ARG A 233 22.59 -30.18 2.99
N LEU A 234 23.24 -30.03 1.84
CA LEU A 234 23.70 -28.73 1.34
C LEU A 234 22.54 -27.74 1.19
N VAL A 235 21.43 -28.15 0.54
CA VAL A 235 20.25 -27.30 0.36
C VAL A 235 19.69 -26.83 1.70
N LEU A 236 19.55 -27.74 2.68
CA LEU A 236 19.03 -27.39 4.00
C LEU A 236 19.97 -26.43 4.76
N ASP A 237 21.29 -26.68 4.71
CA ASP A 237 22.29 -25.84 5.38
C ASP A 237 22.35 -24.44 4.75
N GLU A 238 22.35 -24.36 3.42
CA GLU A 238 22.36 -23.09 2.70
C GLU A 238 21.09 -22.29 2.97
N VAL A 239 19.91 -22.94 2.92
CA VAL A 239 18.62 -22.30 3.23
C VAL A 239 18.60 -21.75 4.66
N GLN A 240 19.07 -22.53 5.64
CA GLN A 240 19.16 -22.04 7.03
C GLN A 240 20.12 -20.85 7.17
N GLY A 241 21.26 -20.88 6.46
CA GLY A 241 22.20 -19.78 6.43
C GLY A 241 21.59 -18.50 5.86
N ILE A 242 20.88 -18.61 4.73
CA ILE A 242 20.19 -17.49 4.09
C ILE A 242 19.11 -16.91 5.00
N GLN A 243 18.32 -17.77 5.66
CA GLN A 243 17.26 -17.33 6.57
C GLN A 243 17.80 -16.50 7.73
N LYS A 244 18.91 -16.94 8.34
CA LYS A 244 19.57 -16.18 9.43
C LYS A 244 20.05 -14.81 8.97
N GLU A 245 20.65 -14.74 7.79
CA GLU A 245 21.15 -13.53 7.19
C GLU A 245 20.03 -12.55 6.80
N HIS A 246 18.98 -13.06 6.15
CA HIS A 246 17.80 -12.28 5.81
C HIS A 246 17.09 -11.74 7.05
N LYS A 247 17.02 -12.52 8.13
CA LYS A 247 16.46 -12.06 9.41
C LYS A 247 17.28 -10.94 10.02
N ARG A 248 18.62 -11.07 10.00
CA ARG A 248 19.54 -10.04 10.50
C ARG A 248 19.42 -8.73 9.71
N ASN A 249 19.23 -8.82 8.39
CA ASN A 249 19.20 -7.66 7.50
C ASN A 249 17.78 -7.17 7.18
N CYS A 250 16.75 -7.59 7.92
CA CYS A 250 15.35 -7.16 7.71
C CYS A 250 14.78 -7.49 6.30
N LEU A 251 15.28 -8.56 5.68
CA LEU A 251 14.88 -9.08 4.36
C LEU A 251 14.01 -10.36 4.44
N SER A 252 13.52 -10.71 5.64
CA SER A 252 12.61 -11.86 5.82
C SER A 252 11.19 -11.48 5.42
N ILE A 253 10.88 -11.66 4.14
CA ILE A 253 9.58 -11.31 3.55
C ILE A 253 8.55 -12.39 3.94
N SER A 254 7.41 -11.98 4.52
CA SER A 254 6.32 -12.92 4.85
C SER A 254 5.71 -13.52 3.58
N ALA A 255 4.97 -14.63 3.70
CA ALA A 255 4.32 -15.27 2.56
C ALA A 255 3.31 -14.32 1.87
N VAL A 256 2.58 -13.53 2.65
CA VAL A 256 1.63 -12.53 2.11
C VAL A 256 2.37 -11.42 1.37
N HIS A 257 3.44 -10.88 1.95
CA HIS A 257 4.23 -9.83 1.30
C HIS A 257 4.93 -10.36 0.04
N LEU A 258 5.45 -11.58 0.05
CA LEU A 258 6.08 -12.21 -1.12
C LEU A 258 5.09 -12.31 -2.27
N ASN A 259 3.87 -12.77 -2.01
CA ASN A 259 2.82 -12.86 -3.03
C ASN A 259 2.39 -11.48 -3.55
N ALA A 260 2.26 -10.49 -2.67
CA ALA A 260 1.92 -9.12 -3.05
C ALA A 260 3.02 -8.47 -3.92
N PHE A 261 4.28 -8.58 -3.51
CA PHE A 261 5.41 -8.07 -4.29
C PHE A 261 5.57 -8.79 -5.62
N TRP A 262 5.40 -10.12 -5.64
CA TRP A 262 5.39 -10.92 -6.87
C TRP A 262 4.33 -10.44 -7.86
N GLY A 263 3.07 -10.38 -7.43
CA GLY A 263 1.96 -9.99 -8.31
C GLY A 263 2.17 -8.58 -8.87
N ARG A 264 2.70 -7.67 -8.05
CA ARG A 264 3.00 -6.31 -8.50
C ARG A 264 4.21 -6.25 -9.45
N ASN A 265 5.23 -7.08 -9.23
CA ASN A 265 6.39 -7.20 -10.11
C ASN A 265 5.98 -7.52 -11.54
N ILE A 266 5.15 -8.56 -11.69
CA ILE A 266 4.65 -9.00 -12.99
C ILE A 266 3.78 -7.92 -13.64
N GLN A 267 2.93 -7.22 -12.88
CA GLN A 267 2.09 -6.15 -13.43
C GLN A 267 2.88 -4.91 -13.89
N LEU A 268 3.87 -4.46 -13.12
CA LEU A 268 4.60 -3.21 -13.39
C LEU A 268 5.61 -3.36 -14.51
N GLN A 269 6.37 -4.45 -14.52
CA GLN A 269 7.45 -4.65 -15.49
C GLN A 269 6.94 -4.97 -16.91
N MET A 270 5.64 -5.19 -17.07
CA MET A 270 4.98 -5.38 -18.36
C MET A 270 4.39 -4.08 -18.93
N LYS A 271 4.41 -2.97 -18.15
CA LYS A 271 3.77 -1.70 -18.50
C LYS A 271 4.74 -0.49 -18.64
N GLY A 272 6.05 -0.62 -18.38
CA GLY A 272 6.92 0.56 -18.21
C GLY A 272 8.40 0.45 -18.63
N SER A 273 9.05 1.62 -18.71
CA SER A 273 10.35 1.92 -19.34
C SER A 273 11.62 1.50 -18.57
N ASN A 274 11.51 0.92 -17.37
CA ASN A 274 12.67 0.37 -16.64
C ASN A 274 12.35 -1.05 -16.10
N PRO A 275 12.32 -2.06 -16.99
CA PRO A 275 11.65 -3.35 -16.76
C PRO A 275 12.36 -4.30 -15.78
N ASN A 276 13.53 -3.92 -15.25
CA ASN A 276 14.44 -4.84 -14.58
C ASN A 276 14.68 -4.53 -13.09
N ASN A 277 14.10 -3.47 -12.51
CA ASN A 277 14.19 -3.22 -11.06
C ASN A 277 12.80 -3.07 -10.43
N LEU A 278 12.59 -3.66 -9.25
CA LEU A 278 11.38 -3.47 -8.45
C LEU A 278 11.72 -2.79 -7.12
N ASP A 279 11.22 -1.57 -6.90
CA ASP A 279 11.30 -0.92 -5.60
C ASP A 279 10.21 -1.45 -4.67
N CYS A 280 10.58 -2.36 -3.77
CA CYS A 280 9.70 -2.98 -2.78
C CYS A 280 9.07 -1.95 -1.85
N LEU A 281 9.77 -0.85 -1.53
CA LEU A 281 9.24 0.21 -0.68
C LEU A 281 8.10 0.96 -1.38
N SER A 282 8.29 1.30 -2.66
CA SER A 282 7.24 1.93 -3.47
C SER A 282 5.99 1.05 -3.59
N VAL A 283 6.18 -0.28 -3.74
CA VAL A 283 5.08 -1.23 -3.83
C VAL A 283 4.34 -1.32 -2.50
N ALA A 284 5.07 -1.50 -1.38
CA ALA A 284 4.50 -1.56 -0.03
C ALA A 284 3.72 -0.29 0.31
N ARG A 285 4.14 0.86 -0.22
CA ARG A 285 3.51 2.16 -0.01
C ARG A 285 2.60 2.62 -1.14
N SER A 286 2.26 1.76 -2.10
CA SER A 286 1.46 2.15 -3.27
C SER A 286 0.05 2.67 -2.92
N ALA A 287 -0.52 2.23 -1.80
CA ALA A 287 -1.80 2.74 -1.28
C ALA A 287 -1.63 3.96 -0.34
N HIS A 288 -0.40 4.35 -0.01
CA HIS A 288 -0.14 5.54 0.80
C HIS A 288 -0.17 6.76 -0.10
N THR A 289 -1.11 7.68 0.16
CA THR A 289 -1.06 9.02 -0.41
C THR A 289 0.17 9.73 0.13
N SER A 290 1.09 10.14 -0.75
CA SER A 290 2.35 10.78 -0.39
C SER A 290 2.06 12.08 0.38
N ASP A 291 2.18 12.04 1.71
CA ASP A 291 1.89 13.16 2.59
C ASP A 291 3.03 14.18 2.50
N LYS A 292 2.97 15.06 1.49
CA LYS A 292 3.81 16.28 1.38
C LYS A 292 3.70 17.18 2.62
N ALA A 293 2.78 16.89 3.55
CA ALA A 293 2.55 17.62 4.77
C ALA A 293 3.60 17.38 5.88
N ILE A 294 4.42 16.31 5.84
CA ILE A 294 5.41 16.04 6.92
C ILE A 294 6.36 17.22 7.12
N ALA A 295 6.91 17.79 6.03
CA ALA A 295 7.80 18.94 6.10
C ALA A 295 7.13 20.13 6.80
N SER A 296 5.91 20.49 6.40
CA SER A 296 5.13 21.56 7.02
C SER A 296 4.81 21.27 8.49
N CYS A 297 4.50 20.02 8.84
CA CYS A 297 4.24 19.61 10.22
C CYS A 297 5.48 19.78 11.10
N LEU A 298 6.67 19.44 10.59
CA LEU A 298 7.94 19.62 11.31
C LEU A 298 8.25 21.10 11.57
N VAL A 299 8.06 21.96 10.56
CA VAL A 299 8.24 23.41 10.70
C VAL A 299 7.26 24.00 11.72
N GLU A 300 5.97 23.62 11.65
CA GLU A 300 4.98 24.08 12.61
C GLU A 300 5.33 23.62 14.04
N PHE A 301 5.71 22.36 14.22
CA PHE A 301 6.11 21.82 15.51
C PHE A 301 7.30 22.58 16.10
N GLN A 302 8.32 22.88 15.30
CA GLN A 302 9.46 23.69 15.74
C GLN A 302 9.06 25.08 16.22
N SER A 303 8.14 25.73 15.50
CA SER A 303 7.66 27.07 15.88
C SER A 303 6.99 27.09 17.27
N GLN A 304 6.38 25.97 17.69
CA GLN A 304 5.71 25.86 18.99
C GLN A 304 6.66 25.48 20.14
N ILE A 305 7.72 24.71 19.89
CA ILE A 305 8.70 24.33 20.93
C ILE A 305 9.75 25.42 21.18
N GLY A 306 9.96 26.33 20.23
CA GLY A 306 10.94 27.42 20.33
C GLY A 306 12.40 26.93 20.49
N SER A 307 13.30 27.82 20.90
CA SER A 307 14.74 27.54 21.06
C SER A 307 15.10 26.84 22.40
N SER A 308 14.25 25.93 22.87
CA SER A 308 14.45 25.20 24.13
C SER A 308 15.54 24.12 23.99
N ALA A 309 16.82 24.52 24.09
CA ALA A 309 17.98 23.62 23.99
C ALA A 309 18.07 22.56 25.11
N SER A 310 17.35 22.73 26.23
CA SER A 310 17.46 21.84 27.40
C SER A 310 16.84 20.45 27.25
N HIS A 311 16.06 20.21 26.19
CA HIS A 311 15.29 18.98 26.02
C HIS A 311 15.31 18.43 24.57
N GLU A 312 16.39 18.67 23.81
CA GLU A 312 16.55 18.20 22.42
C GLU A 312 16.26 16.71 22.24
N SER A 313 16.72 15.85 23.16
CA SER A 313 16.49 14.40 23.09
C SER A 313 15.00 14.01 23.10
N GLU A 314 14.15 14.74 23.85
CA GLU A 314 12.72 14.47 23.89
C GLU A 314 12.02 14.88 22.59
N VAL A 315 12.47 15.99 22.00
CA VAL A 315 12.01 16.48 20.71
C VAL A 315 12.34 15.46 19.62
N TYR A 316 13.57 14.97 19.58
CA TYR A 316 13.98 13.94 18.61
C TYR A 316 13.21 12.63 18.80
N ASN A 317 13.00 12.16 20.04
CA ASN A 317 12.19 10.98 20.31
C ASN A 317 10.71 11.19 19.93
N PHE A 318 10.15 12.39 20.15
CA PHE A 318 8.78 12.71 19.72
C PHE A 318 8.65 12.58 18.20
N ILE A 319 9.57 13.19 17.44
CA ILE A 319 9.58 13.13 15.97
C ILE A 319 9.80 11.69 15.50
N ALA A 320 10.84 11.02 16.01
CA ALA A 320 11.16 9.65 15.65
C ALA A 320 9.99 8.69 15.87
N SER A 321 9.27 8.81 16.99
CA SER A 321 8.09 7.98 17.25
C SER A 321 6.91 8.25 16.30
N ALA A 322 6.79 9.48 15.78
CA ALA A 322 5.76 9.84 14.81
C ALA A 322 6.13 9.34 13.40
N LEU A 323 7.39 9.50 13.00
CA LEU A 323 7.92 8.92 11.77
C LEU A 323 7.83 7.39 11.79
N LEU A 324 8.09 6.74 12.93
CA LEU A 324 7.95 5.28 13.06
C LEU A 324 6.50 4.82 12.86
N LEU A 325 5.53 5.61 13.33
CA LEU A 325 4.10 5.33 13.14
C LEU A 325 3.71 5.35 11.66
N ASP A 326 4.25 6.31 10.90
CA ASP A 326 4.03 6.39 9.44
C ASP A 326 4.84 5.35 8.65
N ALA A 327 6.04 5.04 9.13
CA ALA A 327 6.94 4.10 8.48
C ALA A 327 6.43 2.66 8.60
N TYR A 328 6.00 2.26 9.80
CA TYR A 328 5.61 0.88 10.12
C TYR A 328 4.18 0.82 10.68
N PRO A 329 3.15 1.08 9.86
CA PRO A 329 1.79 0.77 10.25
C PRO A 329 1.61 -0.75 10.47
N PRO A 330 0.54 -1.19 11.14
CA PRO A 330 0.24 -2.61 11.29
C PRO A 330 0.31 -3.36 9.94
N GLU A 331 0.82 -4.59 9.96
CA GLU A 331 0.98 -5.48 8.80
C GLU A 331 1.98 -5.02 7.72
N MET A 332 2.67 -3.89 7.92
CA MET A 332 3.75 -3.46 7.02
C MET A 332 4.99 -4.33 7.19
N HIS A 333 5.69 -4.63 6.10
CA HIS A 333 6.95 -5.37 6.14
C HIS A 333 8.02 -4.56 6.89
N LEU A 334 8.68 -5.17 7.88
CA LEU A 334 9.70 -4.52 8.70
C LEU A 334 11.02 -4.39 7.93
N PHE A 335 11.10 -3.49 6.96
CA PHE A 335 12.34 -3.12 6.28
C PHE A 335 13.35 -2.50 7.26
N GLU A 336 14.63 -2.51 6.89
CA GLU A 336 15.71 -1.93 7.71
C GLU A 336 15.46 -0.44 8.02
N PRO A 337 15.45 -0.03 9.30
CA PRO A 337 15.00 1.29 9.72
C PRO A 337 15.85 2.43 9.18
N GLU A 338 17.17 2.24 9.08
CA GLU A 338 18.06 3.27 8.56
C GLU A 338 17.81 3.53 7.07
N ILE A 339 17.62 2.48 6.28
CA ILE A 339 17.28 2.59 4.85
C ILE A 339 15.95 3.34 4.70
N ILE A 340 14.93 2.97 5.47
CA ILE A 340 13.61 3.62 5.42
C ILE A 340 13.69 5.09 5.80
N PHE A 341 14.41 5.43 6.87
CA PHE A 341 14.57 6.81 7.29
C PHE A 341 15.26 7.65 6.22
N ASN A 342 16.34 7.12 5.65
CA ASN A 342 17.09 7.78 4.58
C ASN A 342 16.26 7.98 3.31
N ALA A 343 15.46 6.98 2.94
CA ALA A 343 14.62 7.02 1.74
C ALA A 343 13.41 7.95 1.88
N LEU A 344 12.79 8.01 3.06
CA LEU A 344 11.49 8.69 3.24
C LEU A 344 11.58 10.02 3.99
N TYR A 345 12.47 10.16 4.98
CA TYR A 345 12.35 11.24 5.98
C TYR A 345 13.59 12.13 6.12
N ARG A 346 14.77 11.68 5.70
CA ARG A 346 16.02 12.45 5.88
C ARG A 346 15.98 13.82 5.22
N SER A 347 15.40 13.95 4.03
CA SER A 347 15.24 15.24 3.35
C SER A 347 14.38 16.19 4.18
N TYR A 348 13.20 15.75 4.64
CA TYR A 348 12.31 16.57 5.47
C TYR A 348 12.95 17.00 6.79
N CYS A 349 13.73 16.13 7.43
CA CYS A 349 14.44 16.47 8.67
C CYS A 349 15.55 17.51 8.40
N ARG A 350 16.26 17.40 7.28
CA ARG A 350 17.29 18.36 6.86
C ARG A 350 16.70 19.74 6.61
N ASP A 351 15.58 19.79 5.89
CA ASP A 351 14.90 21.04 5.56
C ASP A 351 14.32 21.72 6.79
N ALA A 352 13.89 20.95 7.79
CA ALA A 352 13.41 21.49 9.05
C ALA A 352 14.55 22.06 9.93
N TRP A 353 15.77 21.52 9.91
CA TRP A 353 16.90 22.01 10.73
C TRP A 353 18.06 22.55 9.88
N PRO A 354 17.93 23.64 9.11
CA PRO A 354 18.98 24.08 8.19
C PRO A 354 20.32 24.36 8.87
N GLU A 355 20.32 24.96 10.07
CA GLU A 355 21.55 25.34 10.80
C GLU A 355 22.26 24.17 11.50
N SER A 356 21.56 23.06 11.77
CA SER A 356 22.10 21.89 12.50
C SER A 356 21.60 20.55 11.94
N SER A 357 21.40 20.52 10.62
CA SER A 357 20.67 19.46 9.92
C SER A 357 21.25 18.08 10.15
N GLU A 358 22.58 17.95 10.08
CA GLU A 358 23.22 16.64 10.24
C GLU A 358 23.12 16.14 11.68
N LYS A 359 23.33 17.02 12.68
CA LYS A 359 23.15 16.67 14.10
C LYS A 359 21.71 16.23 14.37
N ALA A 360 20.72 16.98 13.88
CA ALA A 360 19.32 16.63 14.05
C ALA A 360 18.97 15.30 13.37
N CYS A 361 19.42 15.08 12.12
CA CYS A 361 19.18 13.84 11.40
C CYS A 361 19.78 12.62 12.11
N VAL A 362 21.03 12.71 12.59
CA VAL A 362 21.69 11.62 13.33
C VAL A 362 20.91 11.29 14.61
N ASN A 363 20.56 12.29 15.42
CA ASN A 363 19.84 12.02 16.67
C ASN A 363 18.41 11.49 16.43
N ILE A 364 17.72 11.97 15.40
CA ILE A 364 16.38 11.48 15.05
C ILE A 364 16.46 10.04 14.53
N VAL A 365 17.43 9.71 13.67
CA VAL A 365 17.57 8.34 13.16
C VAL A 365 17.97 7.36 14.27
N ASP A 366 18.82 7.77 15.20
CA ASP A 366 19.17 6.96 16.37
C ASP A 366 17.92 6.63 17.21
N GLN A 367 17.10 7.64 17.54
CA GLN A 367 15.84 7.42 18.26
C GLN A 367 14.83 6.58 17.44
N PHE A 368 14.83 6.72 16.11
CA PHE A 368 13.98 5.94 15.21
C PHE A 368 14.38 4.46 15.23
N ILE A 369 15.69 4.16 15.13
CA ILE A 369 16.25 2.80 15.21
C ILE A 369 15.98 2.19 16.60
N MET A 370 16.21 2.95 17.67
CA MET A 370 15.90 2.51 19.04
C MET A 370 14.41 2.21 19.25
N SER A 371 13.53 2.96 18.58
CA SER A 371 12.09 2.70 18.63
C SER A 371 11.70 1.51 17.75
N PHE A 372 12.32 1.33 16.60
CA PHE A 372 12.13 0.16 15.73
C PHE A 372 12.51 -1.14 16.46
N ALA A 373 13.61 -1.15 17.22
CA ALA A 373 14.05 -2.32 17.98
C ALA A 373 13.03 -2.78 19.06
N GLN A 374 12.08 -1.91 19.43
CA GLN A 374 11.00 -2.24 20.36
C GLN A 374 9.78 -2.86 19.67
N LEU A 375 9.71 -2.82 18.33
CA LEU A 375 8.61 -3.41 17.59
C LEU A 375 8.62 -4.93 17.75
N GLY A 376 7.44 -5.49 17.91
CA GLY A 376 7.26 -6.93 17.98
C GLY A 376 5.78 -7.30 18.08
N PRO A 377 5.47 -8.60 18.22
CA PRO A 377 4.09 -9.09 18.22
C PRO A 377 3.18 -8.44 19.28
N LYS A 378 3.75 -7.94 20.37
CA LYS A 378 3.02 -7.32 21.48
C LYS A 378 3.12 -5.79 21.53
N LYS A 379 4.08 -5.19 20.79
CA LYS A 379 4.36 -3.76 20.85
C LYS A 379 4.38 -3.18 19.44
N THR A 380 3.29 -2.48 19.11
CA THR A 380 3.09 -1.85 17.81
C THR A 380 3.67 -0.44 17.78
N SER A 381 3.84 0.12 16.59
CA SER A 381 4.22 1.52 16.40
C SER A 381 3.22 2.49 17.05
N VAL A 382 1.92 2.15 17.04
CA VAL A 382 0.87 2.89 17.77
C VAL A 382 1.13 2.92 19.28
N ALA A 383 1.49 1.78 19.87
CA ALA A 383 1.79 1.70 21.31
C ALA A 383 3.02 2.55 21.67
N ILE A 384 4.10 2.45 20.89
CA ILE A 384 5.30 3.28 21.05
C ILE A 384 4.95 4.77 20.94
N ARG A 385 4.15 5.15 19.94
CA ARG A 385 3.73 6.54 19.76
C ARG A 385 2.88 7.02 20.94
N ARG A 386 1.96 6.21 21.46
CA ARG A 386 1.14 6.54 22.64
C ARG A 386 2.00 6.80 23.88
N GLU A 387 3.01 5.96 24.13
CA GLU A 387 3.97 6.15 25.23
C GLU A 387 4.78 7.46 25.05
N SER A 388 5.23 7.74 23.83
CA SER A 388 5.98 8.95 23.49
C SER A 388 5.13 10.22 23.66
N LEU A 389 3.89 10.22 23.16
CA LEU A 389 2.92 11.31 23.34
C LEU A 389 2.65 11.60 24.81
N ALA A 390 2.36 10.57 25.61
CA ALA A 390 2.08 10.74 27.04
C ALA A 390 3.31 11.25 27.83
N ARG A 391 4.52 10.86 27.44
CA ARG A 391 5.76 11.39 28.03
C ARG A 391 5.96 12.85 27.65
N PHE A 392 5.82 13.18 26.37
CA PHE A 392 6.01 14.53 25.87
C PHE A 392 4.97 15.49 26.46
N TYR A 393 3.69 15.13 26.46
CA TYR A 393 2.62 16.00 26.96
C TYR A 393 2.77 16.34 28.46
N ARG A 394 3.21 15.39 29.29
CA ARG A 394 3.47 15.65 30.72
C ARG A 394 4.48 16.76 30.98
N ARG A 395 5.40 16.98 30.03
CA ARG A 395 6.47 17.98 30.14
C ARG A 395 6.12 19.28 29.43
N TRP A 396 5.49 19.20 28.26
CA TRP A 396 5.28 20.34 27.35
C TRP A 396 3.85 20.88 27.32
N GLY A 397 2.86 20.14 27.83
CA GLY A 397 1.53 20.63 28.24
C GLY A 397 0.56 21.13 27.16
N GLY A 398 0.98 21.46 25.92
CA GLY A 398 0.10 22.25 25.04
C GLY A 398 0.47 22.34 23.56
N LEU A 399 0.79 21.23 22.89
CA LEU A 399 0.83 21.22 21.43
C LEU A 399 -0.59 21.31 20.85
N HIS A 400 -0.93 22.43 20.23
CA HIS A 400 -2.24 22.64 19.62
C HIS A 400 -2.08 23.15 18.19
N SER A 401 -2.78 22.52 17.25
CA SER A 401 -2.78 22.95 15.86
C SER A 401 -4.13 22.65 15.22
N THR A 402 -4.54 23.51 14.30
CA THR A 402 -5.68 23.31 13.41
C THR A 402 -5.27 22.82 12.02
N THR A 403 -3.96 22.75 11.74
CA THR A 403 -3.36 22.44 10.43
C THR A 403 -2.53 21.16 10.46
N THR A 404 -2.07 20.74 11.64
CA THR A 404 -1.26 19.54 11.85
C THR A 404 -1.88 18.65 12.92
N CYS A 405 -2.08 17.38 12.58
CA CYS A 405 -2.35 16.35 13.57
C CYS A 405 -1.05 15.98 14.29
N PHE A 406 -0.83 16.55 15.49
CA PHE A 406 0.35 16.21 16.32
C PHE A 406 0.38 14.76 16.80
N SER A 407 -0.70 13.98 16.63
CA SER A 407 -0.66 12.54 16.93
C SER A 407 0.20 11.78 15.92
N CYS A 408 0.09 12.05 14.61
CA CYS A 408 0.90 11.38 13.59
C CYS A 408 2.00 12.25 12.95
N MET A 409 1.93 13.58 13.04
CA MET A 409 2.86 14.50 12.36
C MET A 409 2.88 14.39 10.82
N CYS A 410 1.82 13.86 10.22
CA CYS A 410 1.77 13.60 8.77
C CYS A 410 0.56 14.19 8.06
N ARG A 411 -0.54 14.52 8.76
CA ARG A 411 -1.83 14.83 8.14
C ARG A 411 -2.48 16.06 8.77
N PRO A 412 -3.30 16.80 8.00
CA PRO A 412 -4.18 17.80 8.58
C PRO A 412 -5.22 17.13 9.49
N PRO A 413 -5.63 17.77 10.58
CA PRO A 413 -6.66 17.23 11.45
C PRO A 413 -8.06 17.45 10.86
N GLU A 414 -8.96 16.50 11.09
CA GLU A 414 -10.38 16.57 10.68
C GLU A 414 -11.32 16.68 11.89
N HIS A 415 -10.84 16.27 13.08
CA HIS A 415 -11.63 16.22 14.31
C HIS A 415 -11.00 17.06 15.41
N MET A 416 -11.72 18.07 15.88
CA MET A 416 -11.37 18.80 17.09
C MET A 416 -11.99 18.11 18.32
N LEU A 417 -11.14 17.67 19.25
CA LEU A 417 -11.57 16.98 20.45
C LEU A 417 -12.02 17.98 21.54
N PRO A 418 -12.83 17.56 22.53
CA PRO A 418 -13.26 18.44 23.64
C PRO A 418 -12.10 19.05 24.44
N CYS A 419 -10.95 18.36 24.46
CA CYS A 419 -9.72 18.87 25.06
C CYS A 419 -8.95 19.89 24.19
N ARG A 420 -9.51 20.32 23.06
CA ARG A 420 -8.95 21.24 22.06
C ARG A 420 -7.74 20.72 21.27
N HIS A 421 -7.39 19.45 21.40
CA HIS A 421 -6.47 18.81 20.46
C HIS A 421 -7.21 18.44 19.18
N ALA A 422 -6.52 18.54 18.04
CA ALA A 422 -7.08 18.16 16.75
C ALA A 422 -6.38 16.90 16.21
N ILE A 423 -7.14 15.97 15.64
CA ILE A 423 -6.65 14.70 15.09
C ILE A 423 -7.24 14.38 13.72
N CYS A 424 -6.53 13.62 12.90
CA CYS A 424 -7.04 13.10 11.62
C CYS A 424 -7.79 11.77 11.80
N ASP A 425 -8.62 11.42 10.81
CA ASP A 425 -9.37 10.16 10.66
C ASP A 425 -8.48 8.95 10.87
N THR A 426 -7.30 8.94 10.26
CA THR A 426 -6.35 7.83 10.41
C THR A 426 -5.92 7.68 11.87
N CYS A 427 -5.68 8.77 12.59
CA CYS A 427 -5.36 8.71 14.02
C CYS A 427 -6.55 8.26 14.86
N VAL A 428 -7.78 8.64 14.50
CA VAL A 428 -8.98 8.11 15.17
C VAL A 428 -9.01 6.58 15.08
N VAL A 429 -8.78 6.02 13.89
CA VAL A 429 -8.73 4.57 13.66
C VAL A 429 -7.57 3.91 14.39
N MET A 430 -6.37 4.49 14.33
CA MET A 430 -5.18 3.91 14.96
C MET A 430 -5.27 3.88 16.48
N PHE A 431 -5.82 4.92 17.11
CA PHE A 431 -5.87 5.04 18.57
C PHE A 431 -7.21 4.63 19.19
N GLY A 432 -8.28 4.54 18.41
CA GLY A 432 -9.62 4.14 18.84
C GLY A 432 -9.87 2.64 18.73
N THR A 433 -11.14 2.26 18.86
CA THR A 433 -11.63 0.88 18.74
C THR A 433 -12.79 0.83 17.77
N ALA A 434 -12.88 -0.22 16.96
CA ALA A 434 -14.02 -0.43 16.07
C ALA A 434 -15.33 -0.46 16.89
N SER A 435 -16.33 0.30 16.47
CA SER A 435 -17.60 0.36 17.17
C SER A 435 -18.39 -0.92 16.95
N SER A 436 -18.98 -1.46 18.01
CA SER A 436 -19.89 -2.62 17.91
C SER A 436 -21.25 -2.27 17.32
N ARG A 437 -21.55 -0.97 17.16
CA ARG A 437 -22.87 -0.48 16.75
C ARG A 437 -23.06 -0.43 15.24
N ALA A 438 -22.01 -0.15 14.49
CA ALA A 438 -22.07 0.03 13.05
C ALA A 438 -20.71 -0.17 12.39
N GLU A 439 -20.71 -0.70 11.17
CA GLU A 439 -19.51 -0.83 10.34
C GLU A 439 -18.91 0.54 10.02
N TYR A 440 -17.58 0.60 9.84
CA TYR A 440 -16.83 1.82 9.57
C TYR A 440 -16.96 2.93 10.62
N HIS A 441 -17.49 2.62 11.81
CA HIS A 441 -17.50 3.53 12.95
C HIS A 441 -16.37 3.19 13.91
N THR A 442 -15.70 4.22 14.42
CA THR A 442 -14.63 4.08 15.40
C THR A 442 -14.95 4.91 16.63
N ASP A 443 -14.88 4.27 17.79
CA ASP A 443 -15.06 4.88 19.09
C ASP A 443 -13.70 5.28 19.67
N LEU A 444 -13.58 6.54 20.09
CA LEU A 444 -12.40 7.10 20.74
C LEU A 444 -12.75 7.53 22.17
N SER A 445 -12.20 6.81 23.16
CA SER A 445 -12.49 7.04 24.59
C SER A 445 -11.52 8.00 25.27
N LYS A 446 -10.35 8.26 24.66
CA LYS A 446 -9.30 9.11 25.21
C LYS A 446 -8.55 9.87 24.11
N CYS A 447 -8.07 11.06 24.46
CA CYS A 447 -7.22 11.84 23.57
C CYS A 447 -5.83 11.19 23.45
N PRO A 448 -5.33 10.89 22.24
CA PRO A 448 -4.00 10.31 22.07
C PRO A 448 -2.85 11.19 22.57
N ILE A 449 -3.07 12.52 22.64
CA ILE A 449 -2.05 13.51 22.99
C ILE A 449 -1.98 13.73 24.51
N CYS A 450 -3.13 13.99 25.16
CA CYS A 450 -3.17 14.37 26.58
C CYS A 450 -3.83 13.37 27.53
N ASP A 451 -4.26 12.20 27.02
CA ASP A 451 -4.94 11.12 27.76
C ASP A 451 -6.26 11.53 28.46
N LYS A 452 -6.78 12.75 28.23
CA LYS A 452 -8.10 13.16 28.73
C LYS A 452 -9.19 12.28 28.13
N SER A 453 -10.12 11.84 28.98
CA SER A 453 -11.27 11.03 28.56
C SER A 453 -12.23 11.86 27.70
N LEU A 454 -12.79 11.23 26.69
CA LEU A 454 -13.81 11.80 25.81
C LEU A 454 -14.73 10.68 25.29
N GLN A 455 -15.85 11.05 24.67
CA GLN A 455 -16.71 10.13 23.95
C GLN A 455 -16.92 10.69 22.56
N LEU A 456 -16.23 10.12 21.57
CA LEU A 456 -16.33 10.51 20.18
C LEU A 456 -16.48 9.24 19.35
N THR A 457 -17.51 9.20 18.50
CA THR A 457 -17.68 8.18 17.47
C THR A 457 -17.53 8.84 16.12
N VAL A 458 -16.57 8.38 15.33
CA VAL A 458 -16.32 8.88 13.97
C VAL A 458 -16.76 7.83 12.96
N ARG A 459 -17.57 8.25 11.99
CA ARG A 459 -17.97 7.44 10.85
C ARG A 459 -17.01 7.72 9.69
N ARG A 460 -16.38 6.67 9.16
CA ARG A 460 -15.62 6.74 7.91
C ARG A 460 -16.47 6.29 6.74
N LEU A 461 -16.21 6.88 5.58
CA LEU A 461 -16.75 6.39 4.33
C LEU A 461 -16.19 4.99 4.02
N PRO A 462 -17.05 4.00 3.69
CA PRO A 462 -16.59 2.72 3.18
C PRO A 462 -15.70 2.91 1.95
N PRO A 463 -14.60 2.16 1.78
CA PRO A 463 -13.73 2.28 0.60
C PRO A 463 -14.43 2.06 -0.74
N THR A 464 -15.57 1.38 -0.73
CA THR A 464 -16.41 1.08 -1.91
C THR A 464 -17.48 2.14 -2.17
N LYS A 465 -17.75 3.05 -1.21
CA LYS A 465 -18.71 4.14 -1.37
C LYS A 465 -17.99 5.38 -1.90
N ARG A 466 -18.49 5.93 -3.01
CA ARG A 466 -18.04 7.25 -3.48
C ARG A 466 -18.69 8.34 -2.62
N PRO A 467 -17.97 9.43 -2.28
CA PRO A 467 -18.56 10.55 -1.57
C PRO A 467 -19.78 11.12 -2.31
N ILE A 468 -20.87 11.36 -1.58
CA ILE A 468 -22.07 12.02 -2.09
C ILE A 468 -22.03 13.48 -1.63
N VAL A 469 -21.79 14.38 -2.58
CA VAL A 469 -21.77 15.83 -2.33
C VAL A 469 -23.06 16.45 -2.86
N VAL A 470 -23.75 17.18 -2.01
CA VAL A 470 -24.96 17.94 -2.38
C VAL A 470 -24.61 19.42 -2.40
N SER A 471 -24.75 20.07 -3.55
CA SER A 471 -24.57 21.51 -3.69
C SER A 471 -25.93 22.18 -3.87
N LEU A 472 -26.23 23.17 -3.03
CA LEU A 472 -27.47 23.93 -3.03
C LEU A 472 -27.16 25.39 -3.37
N ASP A 473 -27.71 25.88 -4.47
CA ASP A 473 -27.37 27.19 -4.99
C ASP A 473 -28.15 28.33 -4.33
N GLY A 474 -27.54 29.52 -4.33
CA GLY A 474 -28.15 30.74 -3.81
C GLY A 474 -29.22 31.31 -4.72
N GLY A 475 -30.49 31.09 -4.36
CA GLY A 475 -31.63 31.58 -5.16
C GLY A 475 -32.58 32.57 -4.47
N GLY A 476 -32.37 32.89 -3.19
CA GLY A 476 -33.35 33.67 -2.41
C GLY A 476 -34.69 32.91 -2.29
N VAL A 477 -35.81 33.57 -2.61
CA VAL A 477 -37.14 32.92 -2.61
C VAL A 477 -37.22 31.73 -3.59
N ARG A 478 -36.36 31.67 -4.62
CA ARG A 478 -36.29 30.53 -5.56
C ARG A 478 -35.77 29.24 -4.93
N GLY A 479 -35.28 29.28 -3.69
CA GLY A 479 -34.88 28.08 -2.92
C GLY A 479 -36.01 27.04 -2.79
N ILE A 480 -37.28 27.47 -2.88
CA ILE A 480 -38.45 26.58 -2.93
C ILE A 480 -38.38 25.56 -4.08
N LEU A 481 -37.78 25.92 -5.23
CA LEU A 481 -37.62 25.01 -6.36
C LEU A 481 -36.65 23.88 -6.03
N GLN A 482 -35.51 24.22 -5.40
CA GLN A 482 -34.53 23.23 -4.96
C GLN A 482 -35.12 22.31 -3.89
N LEU A 483 -35.86 22.85 -2.93
CA LEU A 483 -36.60 22.04 -1.95
C LEU A 483 -37.61 21.09 -2.61
N GLY A 484 -38.33 21.56 -3.63
CA GLY A 484 -39.26 20.72 -4.39
C GLY A 484 -38.55 19.54 -5.09
N LEU A 485 -37.35 19.77 -5.62
CA LEU A 485 -36.51 18.72 -6.22
C LEU A 485 -35.96 17.75 -5.18
N LEU A 486 -35.44 18.24 -4.05
CA LEU A 486 -34.94 17.40 -2.95
C LEU A 486 -36.05 16.52 -2.38
N ARG A 487 -37.27 17.05 -2.22
CA ARG A 487 -38.45 16.32 -1.77
C ARG A 487 -38.81 15.16 -2.69
N GLU A 488 -38.81 15.41 -4.00
CA GLU A 488 -39.06 14.35 -4.99
C GLU A 488 -37.93 13.30 -4.98
N LEU A 489 -36.68 13.74 -4.77
CA LEU A 489 -35.54 12.85 -4.62
C LEU A 489 -35.67 11.95 -3.39
N GLU A 490 -36.01 12.50 -2.22
CA GLU A 490 -36.27 11.72 -0.98
C GLU A 490 -37.40 10.70 -1.19
N ARG A 491 -38.49 11.06 -1.89
CA ARG A 491 -39.56 10.10 -2.23
C ARG A 491 -39.04 8.94 -3.08
N ARG A 492 -38.20 9.21 -4.09
CA ARG A 492 -37.60 8.16 -4.94
C ARG A 492 -36.62 7.27 -4.20
N LEU A 493 -36.00 7.79 -3.15
CA LEU A 493 -35.12 7.05 -2.25
C LEU A 493 -35.88 6.25 -1.18
N GLY A 494 -37.21 6.20 -1.25
CA GLY A 494 -38.03 5.46 -0.28
C GLY A 494 -38.20 6.18 1.05
N GLY A 495 -38.09 7.52 1.08
CA GLY A 495 -38.25 8.34 2.28
C GLY A 495 -37.00 8.51 3.12
N ILE A 496 -35.83 8.06 2.62
CA ILE A 496 -34.54 8.34 3.24
C ILE A 496 -34.20 9.83 3.03
N SER A 497 -33.85 10.53 4.10
CA SER A 497 -33.52 11.96 4.00
C SER A 497 -32.21 12.19 3.26
N ILE A 498 -32.11 13.34 2.58
CA ILE A 498 -30.86 13.72 1.90
C ILE A 498 -29.69 13.83 2.88
N ALA A 499 -29.96 14.26 4.12
CA ALA A 499 -28.96 14.33 5.19
C ALA A 499 -28.34 12.97 5.55
N GLN A 500 -29.11 11.89 5.48
CA GLN A 500 -28.64 10.55 5.81
C GLN A 500 -27.72 9.95 4.74
N ILE A 501 -27.86 10.39 3.49
CA ILE A 501 -27.08 9.88 2.35
C ILE A 501 -25.88 10.77 2.02
N SER A 502 -26.00 12.09 2.21
CA SER A 502 -24.98 13.07 1.85
C SER A 502 -23.79 13.00 2.79
N ASP A 503 -22.58 12.96 2.24
CA ASP A 503 -21.34 13.00 3.02
C ASP A 503 -20.83 14.45 3.17
N LEU A 504 -21.23 15.33 2.25
CA LEU A 504 -21.01 16.77 2.33
C LEU A 504 -22.20 17.49 1.68
N CYS A 505 -22.73 18.49 2.37
CA CYS A 505 -23.71 19.41 1.78
C CYS A 505 -23.11 20.81 1.80
N ILE A 506 -23.29 21.56 0.72
CA ILE A 506 -22.74 22.91 0.55
C ILE A 506 -23.87 23.80 0.04
N GLY A 507 -24.22 24.84 0.79
CA GLY A 507 -25.18 25.85 0.37
C GLY A 507 -24.50 27.18 0.06
N THR A 508 -24.79 27.81 -1.08
CA THR A 508 -24.35 29.18 -1.38
C THR A 508 -25.49 30.18 -1.15
N SER A 509 -25.29 31.24 -0.34
CA SER A 509 -26.11 32.47 -0.25
C SER A 509 -25.52 33.42 0.81
N VAL A 510 -25.91 34.69 0.82
CA VAL A 510 -25.40 35.68 1.79
C VAL A 510 -26.27 35.68 3.05
N GLY A 511 -25.80 35.03 4.12
CA GLY A 511 -26.47 35.00 5.41
C GLY A 511 -25.88 33.98 6.37
N MET A 512 -24.59 34.10 6.69
CA MET A 512 -24.04 33.40 7.86
C MET A 512 -24.71 34.00 9.11
N PHE A 513 -25.53 33.20 9.81
CA PHE A 513 -25.90 33.46 11.19
C PHE A 513 -25.37 32.34 12.06
N LEU A 514 -24.64 32.73 13.12
CA LEU A 514 -24.35 31.89 14.27
C LEU A 514 -25.66 31.32 14.81
N CYS A 515 -25.82 30.00 14.75
CA CYS A 515 -26.87 29.32 15.47
C CYS A 515 -26.62 29.53 16.97
N HIS A 516 -27.64 30.09 17.63
CA HIS A 516 -27.73 30.19 19.07
C HIS A 516 -27.86 28.76 19.62
N CYS A 517 -26.73 28.13 19.92
CA CYS A 517 -26.69 27.06 20.91
C CYS A 517 -27.35 27.60 22.19
N LYS A 518 -28.21 26.82 22.85
CA LYS A 518 -28.69 27.10 24.19
C LYS A 518 -27.50 27.19 25.15
N ASN A 519 -26.92 28.39 25.28
CA ASN A 519 -26.05 28.94 26.34
C ASN A 519 -25.07 29.98 25.76
N ALA A 520 -25.52 31.17 25.35
CA ALA A 520 -24.68 32.37 25.33
C ALA A 520 -25.53 33.64 25.17
N LEU A 521 -25.51 34.50 26.19
CA LEU A 521 -26.01 35.87 26.18
C LEU A 521 -25.32 36.71 25.09
N PHE A 522 -26.07 37.43 24.24
CA PHE A 522 -25.94 38.88 23.97
C PHE A 522 -26.82 39.37 22.81
N GLU A 523 -27.15 40.65 22.87
CA GLU A 523 -28.18 41.40 22.14
C GLU A 523 -28.02 41.63 20.63
N SER A 524 -29.20 41.76 20.02
CA SER A 524 -29.65 42.32 18.74
C SER A 524 -28.77 43.33 17.97
N ARG A 525 -28.53 43.02 16.68
CA ARG A 525 -28.50 44.00 15.57
C ARG A 525 -29.07 43.40 14.27
N LYS A 526 -29.79 44.24 13.51
CA LYS A 526 -30.44 43.96 12.22
C LYS A 526 -29.43 43.59 11.13
N LEU A 527 -29.65 42.49 10.42
CA LEU A 527 -28.93 42.14 9.19
C LEU A 527 -29.87 41.60 8.11
N THR A 528 -29.55 41.91 6.86
CA THR A 528 -30.27 41.54 5.64
C THR A 528 -30.13 40.03 5.36
N TYR A 529 -31.24 39.35 5.05
CA TYR A 529 -31.34 37.88 5.05
C TYR A 529 -31.43 37.28 3.63
N LYS A 530 -30.72 36.16 3.35
CA LYS A 530 -30.90 35.33 2.14
C LYS A 530 -30.79 33.83 2.45
N ALA A 531 -31.51 32.99 1.68
CA ALA A 531 -32.06 31.70 2.12
C ALA A 531 -31.23 30.42 1.87
N GLY A 532 -30.18 30.43 1.03
CA GLY A 532 -29.49 29.17 0.65
C GLY A 532 -28.80 28.45 1.81
N ALA A 533 -28.15 29.19 2.72
CA ALA A 533 -27.53 28.61 3.93
C ALA A 533 -28.57 28.06 4.93
N LEU A 534 -29.81 28.59 4.92
CA LEU A 534 -30.87 28.12 5.82
C LEU A 534 -31.38 26.73 5.44
N LEU A 535 -31.40 26.40 4.15
CA LEU A 535 -31.82 25.09 3.66
C LEU A 535 -30.82 24.00 4.06
N GLU A 536 -29.52 24.27 3.92
CA GLU A 536 -28.47 23.38 4.43
C GLU A 536 -28.60 23.19 5.95
N MET A 537 -28.80 24.28 6.72
CA MET A 537 -28.96 24.18 8.17
C MET A 537 -30.22 23.42 8.60
N GLU A 538 -31.36 23.60 7.93
CA GLU A 538 -32.57 22.85 8.27
C GLU A 538 -32.45 21.37 7.91
N ILE A 539 -32.02 21.06 6.68
CA ILE A 539 -31.98 19.68 6.21
C ILE A 539 -30.86 18.90 6.90
N ILE A 540 -29.67 19.49 7.05
CA ILE A 540 -28.47 18.77 7.49
C ILE A 540 -28.20 18.93 8.99
N LEU A 541 -28.19 20.16 9.52
CA LEU A 541 -27.85 20.36 10.94
C LEU A 541 -28.99 20.00 11.88
N ASN A 542 -30.24 20.19 11.46
CA ASN A 542 -31.42 19.87 12.25
C ASN A 542 -32.09 18.54 11.86
N ASP A 543 -31.53 17.81 10.88
CA ASP A 543 -32.03 16.53 10.36
C ASP A 543 -33.53 16.59 9.96
N ILE A 544 -33.95 17.71 9.35
CA ILE A 544 -35.33 17.92 8.90
C ILE A 544 -35.48 17.38 7.47
N SER A 545 -36.56 16.65 7.20
CA SER A 545 -36.85 16.15 5.84
C SER A 545 -37.08 17.29 4.84
N ALA A 546 -36.77 17.05 3.56
CA ALA A 546 -37.03 18.05 2.52
C ALA A 546 -38.53 18.35 2.36
N GLU A 547 -39.42 17.41 2.67
CA GLU A 547 -40.88 17.64 2.71
C GLU A 547 -41.25 18.67 3.79
N GLU A 548 -40.70 18.52 5.00
CA GLU A 548 -40.99 19.41 6.12
C GLU A 548 -40.38 20.80 5.88
N SER A 549 -39.14 20.89 5.37
CA SER A 549 -38.54 22.16 4.98
C SER A 549 -39.30 22.83 3.81
N TYR A 550 -39.80 22.06 2.84
CA TYR A 550 -40.66 22.58 1.76
C TYR A 550 -41.96 23.19 2.31
N ALA A 551 -42.59 22.55 3.29
CA ALA A 551 -43.81 23.04 3.91
C ALA A 551 -43.59 24.32 4.74
N LYS A 552 -42.45 24.43 5.44
CA LYS A 552 -42.10 25.59 6.29
C LYS A 552 -41.58 26.78 5.48
N PHE A 553 -41.00 26.54 4.30
CA PHE A 553 -40.33 27.57 3.51
C PHE A 553 -41.21 28.79 3.16
N PRO A 554 -42.51 28.66 2.79
CA PRO A 554 -43.33 29.83 2.48
C PRO A 554 -43.50 30.80 3.65
N GLU A 555 -43.71 30.30 4.87
CA GLU A 555 -43.81 31.12 6.08
C GLU A 555 -42.47 31.78 6.41
N LEU A 556 -41.39 31.01 6.33
CA LEU A 556 -40.02 31.50 6.51
C LEU A 556 -39.68 32.59 5.48
N ALA A 557 -39.98 32.37 4.21
CA ALA A 557 -39.79 33.32 3.13
C ALA A 557 -40.61 34.60 3.35
N GLN A 558 -41.85 34.49 3.82
CA GLN A 558 -42.65 35.67 4.18
C GLN A 558 -42.04 36.45 5.34
N MET A 559 -41.51 35.79 6.37
CA MET A 559 -40.82 36.48 7.46
C MET A 559 -39.53 37.17 7.01
N ILE A 560 -38.75 36.49 6.18
CA ILE A 560 -37.44 36.92 5.69
C ILE A 560 -37.53 38.04 4.64
N PHE A 561 -38.47 37.94 3.70
CA PHE A 561 -38.62 38.85 2.57
C PHE A 561 -39.75 39.88 2.75
N LYS A 562 -40.39 39.94 3.93
CA LYS A 562 -41.33 41.01 4.27
C LYS A 562 -40.63 42.36 4.13
N SER A 563 -41.12 43.22 3.24
CA SER A 563 -40.58 44.57 3.12
C SER A 563 -40.86 45.32 4.43
N SER A 564 -39.82 45.92 5.01
CA SER A 564 -39.99 46.79 6.17
C SER A 564 -40.90 47.95 5.77
N SER A 565 -42.16 47.93 6.19
CA SER A 565 -43.08 49.07 6.11
C SER A 565 -42.64 50.16 7.09
N LYS A 566 -41.49 50.80 6.82
CA LYS A 566 -41.05 52.04 7.45
C LYS A 566 -40.34 52.91 6.41
N SER A 567 -41.15 53.56 5.57
CA SER A 567 -40.99 54.99 5.28
C SER A 567 -42.30 55.50 4.70
N GLU A 568 -43.15 56.05 5.57
CA GLU A 568 -44.01 57.15 5.14
C GLU A 568 -43.11 58.26 4.56
N SER A 569 -43.63 58.95 3.55
CA SER A 569 -43.00 60.00 2.74
C SER A 569 -41.93 59.57 1.73
N ARG A 570 -42.34 58.98 0.59
CA ARG A 570 -41.74 59.29 -0.72
C ARG A 570 -42.82 59.34 -1.81
N SER A 571 -42.76 60.40 -2.59
CA SER A 571 -43.61 60.76 -3.74
C SER A 571 -43.81 59.61 -4.74
N PRO A 572 -44.92 59.62 -5.52
CA PRO A 572 -45.24 58.51 -6.42
C PRO A 572 -44.23 58.46 -7.56
N ILE A 573 -43.39 57.43 -7.56
CA ILE A 573 -42.48 57.11 -8.68
C ILE A 573 -43.35 56.59 -9.85
N PRO A 574 -43.23 57.15 -11.07
CA PRO A 574 -44.02 56.74 -12.23
C PRO A 574 -43.87 55.24 -12.56
N ARG A 575 -44.97 54.59 -13.00
CA ARG A 575 -45.06 53.15 -13.32
C ARG A 575 -43.97 52.65 -14.28
N CYS A 576 -43.43 53.50 -15.16
CA CYS A 576 -42.36 53.14 -16.09
C CYS A 576 -41.03 52.80 -15.40
N ILE A 577 -40.68 53.43 -14.27
CA ILE A 577 -39.42 53.15 -13.55
C ILE A 577 -39.50 51.81 -12.80
N LYS A 578 -40.70 51.38 -12.35
CA LYS A 578 -40.89 50.04 -11.77
C LYS A 578 -40.68 48.94 -12.78
N ILE A 579 -41.16 49.11 -14.02
CA ILE A 579 -41.00 48.14 -15.11
C ILE A 579 -39.52 48.06 -15.55
N VAL A 580 -38.83 49.20 -15.64
CA VAL A 580 -37.39 49.24 -15.95
C VAL A 580 -36.55 48.58 -14.85
N LYS A 581 -36.88 48.78 -13.56
CA LYS A 581 -36.21 48.06 -12.46
C LYS A 581 -36.49 46.55 -12.46
N TYR A 582 -37.71 46.15 -12.83
CA TYR A 582 -38.08 44.74 -12.93
C TYR A 582 -37.37 44.06 -14.11
N LEU A 583 -37.32 44.71 -15.27
CA LEU A 583 -36.59 44.23 -16.45
C LEU A 583 -35.07 44.24 -16.23
N ALA A 584 -34.51 45.25 -15.57
CA ALA A 584 -33.08 45.28 -15.23
C ALA A 584 -32.72 44.19 -14.22
N GLY A 585 -33.59 43.88 -13.25
CA GLY A 585 -33.40 42.76 -12.32
C GLY A 585 -33.56 41.40 -12.99
N PHE A 586 -34.50 41.27 -13.94
CA PHE A 586 -34.73 40.05 -14.71
C PHE A 586 -33.61 39.78 -15.73
N LEU A 587 -33.07 40.81 -16.38
CA LEU A 587 -31.95 40.70 -17.32
C LEU A 587 -30.61 40.47 -16.61
N ALA A 588 -30.40 41.03 -15.42
CA ALA A 588 -29.21 40.76 -14.60
C ALA A 588 -29.18 39.33 -14.04
N ASP A 589 -30.35 38.72 -13.79
CA ASP A 589 -30.48 37.33 -13.33
C ASP A 589 -30.30 36.29 -14.46
N CYS A 590 -30.25 36.71 -15.72
CA CYS A 590 -30.10 35.85 -16.91
C CYS A 590 -28.68 35.89 -17.52
N GLN A 591 -27.72 36.56 -16.89
CA GLN A 591 -26.32 36.55 -17.30
C GLN A 591 -25.49 35.69 -16.34
N TYR A 592 -25.62 34.37 -16.49
CA TYR A 592 -24.58 33.45 -16.09
C TYR A 592 -23.88 33.01 -17.37
N ASP A 593 -22.71 33.58 -17.64
CA ASP A 593 -21.83 33.05 -18.67
C ASP A 593 -21.35 31.67 -18.21
N SER A 594 -21.71 30.65 -18.98
CA SER A 594 -21.20 29.29 -18.84
C SER A 594 -19.81 29.23 -19.46
N ASP A 595 -18.81 29.81 -18.81
CA ASP A 595 -17.39 29.55 -19.10
C ASP A 595 -16.54 29.95 -17.88
N THR A 596 -16.24 28.99 -17.01
CA THR A 596 -14.93 28.81 -16.33
C THR A 596 -14.90 27.50 -15.54
#